data_AF-A0A9D8FI32-F1
#
_entry.id   AF-A0A9D8FI32-F1
#
_cell.length_a   1.000
_cell.length_b   1.000
_cell.length_c   1.000
_cell.angle_alpha   90.00
_cell.angle_beta   90.00
_cell.angle_gamma   90.00
#
_symmetry.space_group_name_H-M   'P 1'
#
loop_
_entity.id
_entity.type
_entity.pdbx_description
1 polymer ?
#
loop_
_entity_poly.entity_id
_entity_poly.type
_entity_poly.pdbx_seq_one_letter_code
_entity_poly.pdbx_strand_id
1 'polypeptide(L)'
;MAVTSVYDGPSNAHPIITLNALKNIIGDDRQNPSQLLLDALENLAEKYPQRTYDKVVLDAVAKEGLGLTVFISDLEDACQSGNPIEMEQEAARLQWVSENGLAVIDCLLEVALQDFDRLGLFIYHLQRANAFSQDVKNTWPYTRCMLKEISKSPLPEPHGKMDDVGWEMDHVPNDSVQLNKMAAARRLWNGDYVRIEGYRREISHWFSTVSVEMGSEKNIMNGLEDYVKNGSNFFIELAEGLIGNPLWETKIIQLEALRYFAKNASLKDLPTISSHLKELIK
;
A
#
# COMPACT_ATOMS: atom_id res chain seq x y z
N MET A 1 11.99 -9.51 -4.50
CA MET A 1 12.45 -9.58 -3.10
C MET A 1 11.26 -9.41 -2.15
N ALA A 2 10.71 -8.23 -1.87
CA ALA A 2 9.59 -8.14 -0.91
C ALA A 2 8.31 -8.91 -1.31
N VAL A 3 7.92 -8.89 -2.59
CA VAL A 3 6.71 -9.57 -3.10
C VAL A 3 6.81 -11.09 -3.13
N THR A 4 8.06 -11.57 -3.09
CA THR A 4 8.39 -13.00 -3.03
C THR A 4 8.71 -13.41 -1.61
N SER A 5 8.70 -12.51 -0.62
CA SER A 5 8.95 -12.88 0.77
C SER A 5 7.85 -13.80 1.31
N VAL A 6 8.24 -14.77 2.13
CA VAL A 6 7.31 -15.54 2.97
C VAL A 6 7.08 -14.72 4.24
N TYR A 7 5.86 -14.24 4.43
CA TYR A 7 5.50 -13.33 5.51
C TYR A 7 4.14 -13.69 6.13
N ASP A 8 4.18 -14.24 7.34
CA ASP A 8 2.98 -14.71 8.07
C ASP A 8 2.42 -13.68 9.05
N GLY A 9 3.03 -12.49 9.13
CA GLY A 9 2.57 -11.41 10.00
C GLY A 9 1.35 -10.65 9.45
N PRO A 10 0.88 -9.60 10.17
CA PRO A 10 -0.24 -8.77 9.74
C PRO A 10 0.05 -8.07 8.41
N SER A 11 -0.94 -8.04 7.50
CA SER A 11 -0.81 -7.44 6.15
C SER A 11 -0.37 -5.97 6.19
N ASN A 12 -0.87 -5.19 7.15
CA ASN A 12 -0.46 -3.79 7.38
C ASN A 12 1.00 -3.60 7.86
N ALA A 13 1.70 -4.68 8.17
CA ALA A 13 3.12 -4.69 8.52
C ALA A 13 3.98 -5.45 7.49
N HIS A 14 3.41 -5.80 6.33
CA HIS A 14 4.15 -6.48 5.27
C HIS A 14 5.37 -5.66 4.83
N PRO A 15 6.57 -6.26 4.66
CA PRO A 15 7.84 -5.53 4.46
C PRO A 15 7.85 -4.59 3.25
N ILE A 16 7.01 -4.87 2.24
CA ILE A 16 6.85 -3.99 1.07
C ILE A 16 6.43 -2.57 1.43
N ILE A 17 5.69 -2.40 2.53
CA ILE A 17 5.17 -1.12 2.99
C ILE A 17 6.34 -0.24 3.44
N THR A 18 7.16 -0.72 4.37
CA THR A 18 8.36 -0.01 4.85
C THR A 18 9.38 0.22 3.74
N LEU A 19 9.61 -0.78 2.87
CA LEU A 19 10.53 -0.62 1.73
C LEU A 19 10.11 0.51 0.79
N ASN A 20 8.82 0.60 0.47
CA ASN A 20 8.32 1.68 -0.36
C ASN A 20 8.29 3.02 0.38
N ALA A 21 8.03 3.02 1.68
CA ALA A 21 8.10 4.22 2.50
C ALA A 21 9.52 4.82 2.47
N LEU A 22 10.55 4.01 2.67
CA LEU A 22 11.96 4.41 2.52
C LEU A 22 12.24 4.98 1.13
N LYS A 23 11.85 4.27 0.06
CA LYS A 23 12.05 4.74 -1.33
C LYS A 23 11.41 6.11 -1.57
N ASN A 24 10.22 6.32 -1.03
CA ASN A 24 9.49 7.59 -1.20
C ASN A 24 10.20 8.74 -0.50
N ILE A 25 10.74 8.50 0.70
CA ILE A 25 11.49 9.50 1.48
C ILE A 25 12.84 9.80 0.81
N ILE A 26 13.63 8.77 0.46
CA ILE A 26 14.89 8.91 -0.28
C ILE A 26 14.69 9.72 -1.57
N GLY A 27 13.55 9.52 -2.23
CA GLY A 27 13.20 10.23 -3.46
C GLY A 27 13.01 11.75 -3.34
N ASP A 28 13.08 12.34 -2.14
CA ASP A 28 13.16 13.80 -1.95
C ASP A 28 14.49 14.39 -2.45
N ASP A 29 15.60 13.65 -2.33
CA ASP A 29 16.88 14.00 -2.95
C ASP A 29 17.41 12.83 -3.79
N ARG A 30 17.04 12.85 -5.07
CA ARG A 30 17.50 11.85 -6.04
C ARG A 30 18.95 12.05 -6.48
N GLN A 31 19.51 13.25 -6.27
CA GLN A 31 20.88 13.56 -6.69
C GLN A 31 21.88 13.08 -5.64
N ASN A 32 21.53 13.20 -4.36
CA ASN A 32 22.34 12.76 -3.23
C ASN A 32 21.49 11.90 -2.27
N PRO A 33 21.11 10.67 -2.68
CA PRO A 33 20.29 9.81 -1.83
C PRO A 33 21.04 9.44 -0.55
N SER A 34 20.32 9.39 0.58
CA SER A 34 20.90 9.01 1.87
C SER A 34 21.42 7.56 1.85
N GLN A 35 22.72 7.38 2.09
CA GLN A 35 23.33 6.05 2.17
C GLN A 35 22.77 5.24 3.35
N LEU A 36 22.54 5.88 4.50
CA LEU A 36 21.99 5.20 5.68
C LEU A 36 20.61 4.58 5.39
N LEU A 37 19.75 5.32 4.66
CA LEU A 37 18.43 4.82 4.27
C LEU A 37 18.51 3.74 3.18
N LEU A 38 19.49 3.83 2.27
CA LEU A 38 19.75 2.79 1.26
C LEU A 38 20.21 1.48 1.92
N ASP A 39 21.11 1.54 2.88
CA ASP A 39 21.60 0.38 3.62
C ASP A 39 20.45 -0.27 4.43
N ALA A 40 19.60 0.55 5.07
CA ALA A 40 18.41 0.05 5.78
C ALA A 40 17.42 -0.65 4.84
N LEU A 41 17.25 -0.12 3.62
CA LEU A 41 16.41 -0.72 2.58
C LEU A 41 16.95 -2.07 2.11
N GLU A 42 18.27 -2.18 1.88
CA GLU A 42 18.93 -3.43 1.48
C GLU A 42 18.75 -4.51 2.56
N ASN A 43 19.11 -4.19 3.80
CA ASN A 43 18.94 -5.11 4.93
C ASN A 43 17.49 -5.60 5.10
N LEU A 44 16.51 -4.69 4.93
CA LEU A 44 15.10 -5.05 5.05
C LEU A 44 14.63 -5.94 3.88
N ALA A 45 15.16 -5.74 2.67
CA ALA A 45 14.79 -6.54 1.51
C ALA A 45 15.21 -8.01 1.65
N GLU A 46 16.28 -8.28 2.42
CA GLU A 46 16.84 -9.61 2.66
C GLU A 46 16.35 -10.27 3.96
N LYS A 47 15.62 -9.52 4.81
CA LYS A 47 15.17 -9.95 6.14
C LYS A 47 14.33 -11.24 6.13
N TYR A 48 13.57 -11.48 5.07
CA TYR A 48 12.61 -12.60 5.00
C TYR A 48 13.00 -13.63 3.95
N PRO A 49 12.79 -14.93 4.22
CA PRO A 49 13.04 -15.98 3.24
C PRO A 49 12.15 -15.79 2.01
N GLN A 50 12.67 -16.20 0.86
CA GLN A 50 12.02 -16.01 -0.43
C GLN A 50 11.26 -17.27 -0.85
N ARG A 51 10.06 -17.07 -1.39
CA ARG A 51 9.19 -18.07 -1.99
C ARG A 51 9.82 -18.57 -3.29
N THR A 52 9.93 -19.89 -3.44
CA THR A 52 10.65 -20.53 -4.57
C THR A 52 9.75 -21.24 -5.58
N TYR A 53 8.45 -21.37 -5.28
CA TYR A 53 7.51 -22.23 -6.00
C TYR A 53 6.48 -21.46 -6.82
N ASP A 54 6.70 -20.18 -7.10
CA ASP A 54 5.79 -19.32 -7.88
C ASP A 54 5.56 -19.85 -9.28
N LYS A 55 6.65 -20.28 -9.90
CA LYS A 55 6.62 -20.84 -11.26
C LYS A 55 5.90 -22.18 -11.31
N VAL A 56 5.97 -22.98 -10.23
CA VAL A 56 5.32 -24.30 -10.17
C VAL A 56 3.81 -24.19 -10.31
N VAL A 57 3.21 -23.15 -9.72
CA VAL A 57 1.75 -22.91 -9.82
C VAL A 57 1.34 -22.55 -11.25
N LEU A 58 2.07 -21.64 -11.90
CA LEU A 58 1.79 -21.29 -13.30
C LEU A 58 2.00 -22.49 -14.24
N ASP A 59 3.10 -23.22 -14.07
CA ASP A 59 3.44 -24.36 -14.94
C ASP A 59 2.43 -25.51 -14.80
N ALA A 60 1.80 -25.67 -13.63
CA ALA A 60 0.75 -26.67 -13.41
C ALA A 60 -0.50 -26.34 -14.24
N VAL A 61 -0.97 -25.09 -14.17
CA VAL A 61 -2.15 -24.63 -14.92
C VAL A 61 -1.92 -24.68 -16.43
N ALA A 62 -0.72 -24.35 -16.91
CA ALA A 62 -0.38 -24.47 -18.33
C ALA A 62 -0.55 -25.90 -18.88
N LYS A 63 -0.27 -26.92 -18.04
CA LYS A 63 -0.38 -28.34 -18.42
C LYS A 63 -1.82 -28.85 -18.47
N GLU A 64 -2.72 -28.26 -17.69
CA GLU A 64 -4.15 -28.62 -17.66
C GLU A 64 -4.90 -28.12 -18.91
N GLY A 65 -4.29 -27.24 -19.70
CA GLY A 65 -4.78 -26.77 -21.00
C GLY A 65 -5.36 -25.37 -20.93
N LEU A 66 -4.80 -24.45 -21.72
CA LEU A 66 -5.22 -23.04 -21.84
C LEU A 66 -6.44 -22.83 -22.77
N GLY A 67 -7.10 -23.91 -23.19
CA GLY A 67 -8.20 -23.88 -24.17
C GLY A 67 -9.58 -23.58 -23.58
N LEU A 68 -9.68 -23.39 -22.26
CA LEU A 68 -10.92 -23.06 -21.57
C LEU A 68 -11.12 -21.54 -21.54
N THR A 69 -12.35 -21.09 -21.75
CA THR A 69 -12.73 -19.69 -21.52
C THR A 69 -12.48 -19.35 -20.07
N VAL A 70 -11.77 -18.24 -19.80
CA VAL A 70 -11.46 -17.78 -18.45
C VAL A 70 -12.21 -16.47 -18.21
N PHE A 71 -12.95 -16.37 -17.10
CA PHE A 71 -13.69 -15.16 -16.75
C PHE A 71 -13.11 -14.51 -15.50
N ILE A 72 -13.13 -13.17 -15.45
CA ILE A 72 -12.72 -12.41 -14.26
C ILE A 72 -13.66 -12.70 -13.08
N SER A 73 -14.94 -12.93 -13.35
CA SER A 73 -15.93 -13.29 -12.32
C SER A 73 -15.56 -14.56 -11.57
N ASP A 74 -14.93 -15.54 -12.23
CA ASP A 74 -14.52 -16.78 -11.57
C ASP A 74 -13.44 -16.52 -10.50
N LEU A 75 -12.53 -15.56 -10.76
CA LEU A 75 -11.55 -15.13 -9.78
C LEU A 75 -12.19 -14.32 -8.63
N GLU A 76 -13.17 -13.47 -8.94
CA GLU A 76 -13.91 -12.72 -7.93
C GLU A 76 -14.67 -13.67 -6.99
N ASP A 77 -15.39 -14.63 -7.55
CA ASP A 77 -16.13 -15.67 -6.82
C ASP A 77 -15.18 -16.54 -5.97
N ALA A 78 -14.03 -16.94 -6.52
CA ALA A 78 -13.01 -17.67 -5.77
C ALA A 78 -12.46 -16.87 -4.58
N CYS A 79 -12.30 -15.55 -4.73
CA CYS A 79 -11.88 -14.69 -3.63
C CYS A 79 -12.98 -14.59 -2.56
N GLN A 80 -14.25 -14.46 -2.95
CA GLN A 80 -15.39 -14.43 -2.01
C GLN A 80 -15.59 -15.75 -1.28
N SER A 81 -15.36 -16.88 -1.95
CA SER A 81 -15.44 -18.21 -1.33
C SER A 81 -14.36 -18.42 -0.26
N GLY A 82 -13.29 -17.62 -0.29
CA GLY A 82 -12.16 -17.72 0.62
C GLY A 82 -11.32 -18.99 0.43
N ASN A 83 -11.45 -19.68 -0.71
CA ASN A 83 -10.72 -20.91 -1.03
C ASN A 83 -9.34 -20.61 -1.66
N PRO A 84 -8.23 -20.72 -0.93
CA PRO A 84 -6.93 -20.27 -1.44
C PRO A 84 -6.42 -21.05 -2.65
N ILE A 85 -6.84 -22.31 -2.80
CA ILE A 85 -6.43 -23.16 -3.93
C ILE A 85 -7.13 -22.68 -5.20
N GLU A 86 -8.44 -22.48 -5.12
CA GLU A 86 -9.27 -22.00 -6.23
C GLU A 86 -8.84 -20.58 -6.65
N MET A 87 -8.59 -19.71 -5.68
CA MET A 87 -8.03 -18.37 -5.93
C MET A 87 -6.70 -18.41 -6.70
N GLU A 88 -5.75 -19.25 -6.30
CA GLU A 88 -4.45 -19.40 -7.01
C GLU A 88 -4.65 -20.00 -8.41
N GLN A 89 -5.58 -20.95 -8.58
CA GLN A 89 -5.87 -21.58 -9.86
C GLN A 89 -6.49 -20.59 -10.87
N GLU A 90 -7.55 -19.88 -10.48
CA GLU A 90 -8.22 -18.94 -11.40
C GLU A 90 -7.33 -17.75 -11.73
N ALA A 91 -6.57 -17.24 -10.76
CA ALA A 91 -5.60 -16.17 -11.02
C ALA A 91 -4.48 -16.63 -11.97
N ALA A 92 -3.98 -17.87 -11.82
CA ALA A 92 -2.97 -18.43 -12.71
C ALA A 92 -3.50 -18.66 -14.13
N ARG A 93 -4.77 -19.09 -14.28
CA ARG A 93 -5.42 -19.22 -15.60
C ARG A 93 -5.53 -17.86 -16.28
N LEU A 94 -6.02 -16.84 -15.58
CA LEU A 94 -6.11 -15.48 -16.11
C LEU A 94 -4.74 -14.89 -16.45
N GLN A 95 -3.71 -15.17 -15.63
CA GLN A 95 -2.34 -14.72 -15.88
C GLN A 95 -1.80 -15.24 -17.21
N TRP A 96 -2.11 -16.49 -17.58
CA TRP A 96 -1.64 -17.09 -18.83
C TRP A 96 -2.31 -16.53 -20.08
N VAL A 97 -3.59 -16.15 -20.00
CA VAL A 97 -4.35 -15.61 -21.14
C VAL A 97 -4.24 -14.10 -21.27
N SER A 98 -3.79 -13.41 -20.21
CA SER A 98 -3.56 -11.96 -20.20
C SER A 98 -2.20 -11.62 -20.82
N GLU A 99 -2.14 -10.61 -21.68
CA GLU A 99 -0.89 -10.16 -22.34
C GLU A 99 0.21 -9.73 -21.36
N ASN A 100 -0.16 -9.31 -20.14
CA ASN A 100 0.76 -8.84 -19.11
C ASN A 100 0.29 -9.10 -17.66
N GLY A 101 -0.86 -9.76 -17.47
CA GLY A 101 -1.44 -10.04 -16.15
C GLY A 101 -2.00 -8.84 -15.39
N LEU A 102 -2.02 -7.63 -15.99
CA LEU A 102 -2.52 -6.43 -15.31
C LEU A 102 -4.01 -6.55 -14.95
N ALA A 103 -4.81 -7.17 -15.81
CA ALA A 103 -6.23 -7.40 -15.53
C ALA A 103 -6.46 -8.23 -14.25
N VAL A 104 -5.55 -9.17 -13.94
CA VAL A 104 -5.61 -9.99 -12.72
C VAL A 104 -5.32 -9.13 -11.50
N ILE A 105 -4.25 -8.33 -11.57
CA ILE A 105 -3.89 -7.42 -10.48
C ILE A 105 -5.02 -6.40 -10.24
N ASP A 106 -5.54 -5.76 -11.28
CA ASP A 106 -6.60 -4.76 -11.15
C ASP A 106 -7.86 -5.33 -10.47
N CYS A 107 -8.25 -6.55 -10.84
CA CYS A 107 -9.35 -7.28 -10.21
C CYS A 107 -9.09 -7.52 -8.72
N LEU A 108 -7.94 -8.12 -8.39
CA LEU A 108 -7.61 -8.47 -7.01
C LEU A 108 -7.43 -7.24 -6.12
N LEU A 109 -6.92 -6.13 -6.66
CA LEU A 109 -6.83 -4.87 -5.92
C LEU A 109 -8.23 -4.34 -5.58
N GLU A 110 -9.19 -4.36 -6.52
CA GLU A 110 -10.57 -3.95 -6.23
C GLU A 110 -11.19 -4.86 -5.14
N VAL A 111 -11.08 -6.18 -5.31
CA VAL A 111 -11.65 -7.16 -4.38
C VAL A 111 -11.05 -7.03 -2.98
N ALA A 112 -9.73 -6.85 -2.89
CA ALA A 112 -9.04 -6.72 -1.60
C ALA A 112 -9.42 -5.43 -0.85
N LEU A 113 -9.90 -4.38 -1.53
CA LEU A 113 -10.34 -3.13 -0.87
C LEU A 113 -11.62 -3.30 -0.05
N GLN A 114 -12.36 -4.39 -0.22
CA GLN A 114 -13.49 -4.75 0.64
C GLN A 114 -13.05 -4.89 2.11
N ASP A 115 -11.81 -5.31 2.37
CA ASP A 115 -11.22 -5.35 3.70
C ASP A 115 -10.15 -4.25 3.83
N PHE A 116 -10.55 -2.99 3.66
CA PHE A 116 -9.64 -1.85 3.63
C PHE A 116 -8.81 -1.73 4.92
N ASP A 117 -9.42 -2.02 6.07
CA ASP A 117 -8.72 -1.93 7.35
C ASP A 117 -7.55 -2.89 7.48
N ARG A 118 -7.62 -4.07 6.87
CA ARG A 118 -6.53 -5.05 6.87
C ARG A 118 -5.59 -4.89 5.67
N LEU A 119 -6.14 -4.59 4.49
CA LEU A 119 -5.42 -4.70 3.22
C LEU A 119 -5.14 -3.36 2.55
N GLY A 120 -5.86 -2.28 2.86
CA GLY A 120 -5.79 -1.00 2.13
C GLY A 120 -4.37 -0.39 2.06
N LEU A 121 -3.65 -0.37 3.19
CA LEU A 121 -2.27 0.10 3.23
C LEU A 121 -1.34 -0.81 2.41
N PHE A 122 -1.47 -2.13 2.58
CA PHE A 122 -0.69 -3.11 1.82
C PHE A 122 -0.92 -2.98 0.30
N ILE A 123 -2.18 -2.91 -0.14
CA ILE A 123 -2.61 -2.77 -1.54
C ILE A 123 -1.95 -1.56 -2.18
N TYR A 124 -2.02 -0.39 -1.54
CA TYR A 124 -1.38 0.83 -2.03
C TYR A 124 0.12 0.61 -2.29
N HIS A 125 0.83 0.04 -1.32
CA HIS A 125 2.27 -0.18 -1.47
C HIS A 125 2.57 -1.29 -2.49
N LEU A 126 1.79 -2.38 -2.54
CA LEU A 126 1.98 -3.44 -3.54
C LEU A 126 1.81 -2.91 -4.96
N GLN A 127 0.73 -2.17 -5.21
CA GLN A 127 0.43 -1.57 -6.50
C GLN A 127 1.52 -0.57 -6.92
N ARG A 128 2.00 0.27 -5.98
CA ARG A 128 3.14 1.17 -6.24
C ARG A 128 4.41 0.40 -6.61
N ALA A 129 4.72 -0.70 -5.91
CA ALA A 129 5.88 -1.53 -6.23
C ALA A 129 5.74 -2.23 -7.60
N ASN A 130 4.52 -2.59 -8.01
CA ASN A 130 4.25 -3.17 -9.32
C ASN A 130 4.47 -2.12 -10.43
N ALA A 131 3.93 -0.91 -10.25
CA ALA A 131 4.09 0.18 -11.21
C ALA A 131 5.55 0.61 -11.43
N PHE A 132 6.41 0.44 -10.42
CA PHE A 132 7.85 0.69 -10.55
C PHE A 132 8.65 -0.48 -11.14
N SER A 133 8.05 -1.66 -11.29
CA SER A 133 8.74 -2.81 -11.90
C SER A 133 8.98 -2.54 -13.38
N GLN A 134 10.22 -2.74 -13.83
CA GLN A 134 10.59 -2.61 -15.25
C GLN A 134 10.17 -3.83 -16.08
N ASP A 135 9.80 -4.94 -15.42
CA ASP A 135 9.30 -6.14 -16.08
C ASP A 135 7.77 -6.17 -16.03
N VAL A 136 7.15 -5.30 -16.83
CA VAL A 136 5.69 -5.22 -17.01
C VAL A 136 5.08 -6.54 -17.50
N LYS A 137 5.90 -7.50 -17.96
CA LYS A 137 5.46 -8.81 -18.44
C LYS A 137 5.42 -9.87 -17.35
N ASN A 138 5.94 -9.60 -16.16
CA ASN A 138 6.02 -10.57 -15.06
C ASN A 138 5.39 -10.04 -13.77
N THR A 139 4.07 -9.89 -13.82
CA THR A 139 3.21 -9.43 -12.72
C THR A 139 2.88 -10.54 -11.71
N TRP A 140 3.11 -11.81 -12.06
CA TRP A 140 2.73 -12.95 -11.23
C TRP A 140 3.23 -12.91 -9.78
N PRO A 141 4.49 -12.52 -9.47
CA PRO A 141 4.93 -12.44 -8.07
C PRO A 141 4.08 -11.47 -7.22
N TYR A 142 3.57 -10.40 -7.83
CA TYR A 142 2.69 -9.43 -7.19
C TYR A 142 1.28 -9.97 -7.03
N THR A 143 0.72 -10.57 -8.08
CA THR A 143 -0.56 -11.30 -8.04
C THR A 143 -0.56 -12.30 -6.91
N ARG A 144 0.47 -13.15 -6.85
CA ARG A 144 0.58 -14.19 -5.85
C ARG A 144 0.79 -13.65 -4.43
N CYS A 145 1.55 -12.57 -4.28
CA CYS A 145 1.69 -11.87 -3.00
C CYS A 145 0.32 -11.41 -2.49
N MET A 146 -0.48 -10.78 -3.35
CA MET A 146 -1.82 -10.32 -3.01
C MET A 146 -2.75 -11.47 -2.64
N LEU A 147 -2.77 -12.56 -3.40
CA LEU A 147 -3.58 -13.74 -3.08
C LEU A 147 -3.24 -14.29 -1.69
N LYS A 148 -1.95 -14.40 -1.35
CA LYS A 148 -1.53 -14.87 -0.02
C LYS A 148 -1.98 -13.94 1.09
N GLU A 149 -2.00 -12.62 0.87
CA GLU A 149 -2.54 -11.67 1.85
C GLU A 149 -4.07 -11.74 1.95
N ILE A 150 -4.79 -11.85 0.83
CA ILE A 150 -6.25 -12.04 0.83
C ILE A 150 -6.60 -13.31 1.61
N SER A 151 -5.94 -14.43 1.33
CA SER A 151 -6.20 -15.75 1.96
C SER A 151 -5.94 -15.83 3.47
N LYS A 152 -5.39 -14.79 4.12
CA LYS A 152 -5.20 -14.77 5.58
C LYS A 152 -6.51 -14.72 6.37
N SER A 153 -7.58 -14.20 5.78
CA SER A 153 -8.92 -14.14 6.37
C SER A 153 -9.96 -14.01 5.26
N PRO A 154 -11.18 -14.57 5.41
CA PRO A 154 -12.28 -14.32 4.49
C PRO A 154 -12.50 -12.82 4.27
N LEU A 155 -12.85 -12.45 3.03
CA LEU A 155 -13.22 -11.09 2.70
C LEU A 155 -14.67 -10.81 3.13
N PRO A 156 -14.99 -9.56 3.51
CA PRO A 156 -16.38 -9.10 3.56
C PRO A 156 -17.01 -9.11 2.18
N GLU A 157 -18.35 -9.13 2.14
CA GLU A 157 -19.09 -8.91 0.90
C GLU A 157 -18.82 -7.50 0.34
N PRO A 158 -18.95 -7.29 -0.99
CA PRO A 158 -18.81 -5.98 -1.61
C PRO A 158 -19.73 -4.93 -0.96
N HIS A 159 -19.20 -3.73 -0.69
CA HIS A 159 -19.97 -2.68 -0.01
C HIS A 159 -20.74 -1.79 -0.98
N GLY A 160 -21.75 -1.10 -0.46
CA GLY A 160 -22.41 0.00 -1.16
C GLY A 160 -21.54 1.26 -1.21
N LYS A 161 -21.62 2.01 -2.30
CA LYS A 161 -20.98 3.33 -2.42
C LYS A 161 -21.63 4.32 -1.46
N MET A 162 -20.81 5.17 -0.83
CA MET A 162 -21.25 6.27 0.03
C MET A 162 -20.96 7.60 -0.66
N ASP A 163 -21.93 8.51 -0.67
CA ASP A 163 -21.82 9.78 -1.41
C ASP A 163 -21.26 10.95 -0.57
N ASP A 164 -21.26 10.85 0.76
CA ASP A 164 -20.88 11.95 1.68
C ASP A 164 -19.68 11.57 2.55
N VAL A 165 -18.47 11.70 1.98
CA VAL A 165 -17.18 11.42 2.66
C VAL A 165 -16.14 12.53 2.47
N GLY A 166 -16.58 13.69 1.96
CA GLY A 166 -15.67 14.79 1.62
C GLY A 166 -14.94 15.36 2.83
N TRP A 167 -15.60 15.39 3.99
CA TRP A 167 -15.03 15.91 5.22
C TRP A 167 -13.81 15.10 5.69
N GLU A 168 -13.94 13.78 5.76
CA GLU A 168 -12.88 12.85 6.16
C GLU A 168 -11.73 12.88 5.14
N MET A 169 -12.05 13.07 3.87
CA MET A 169 -11.10 13.16 2.77
C MET A 169 -10.27 14.44 2.73
N ASP A 170 -10.64 15.49 3.48
CA ASP A 170 -9.91 16.76 3.47
C ASP A 170 -8.96 16.92 4.67
N HIS A 171 -9.23 16.28 5.82
CA HIS A 171 -8.52 16.55 7.07
C HIS A 171 -7.45 15.53 7.47
N VAL A 172 -6.34 15.96 8.07
CA VAL A 172 -5.34 15.02 8.63
C VAL A 172 -5.88 14.45 9.95
N PRO A 173 -5.96 13.12 10.14
CA PRO A 173 -6.45 12.53 11.38
C PRO A 173 -5.48 12.76 12.55
N ASN A 174 -6.03 12.90 13.76
CA ASN A 174 -5.23 12.92 14.99
C ASN A 174 -4.73 11.52 15.39
N ASP A 175 -5.38 10.43 14.96
CA ASP A 175 -4.93 9.07 15.25
C ASP A 175 -3.81 8.61 14.30
N SER A 176 -2.63 8.33 14.87
CA SER A 176 -1.46 7.79 14.17
C SER A 176 -1.72 6.49 13.40
N VAL A 177 -2.62 5.63 13.88
CA VAL A 177 -2.95 4.37 13.21
C VAL A 177 -3.80 4.64 11.96
N GLN A 178 -4.78 5.53 12.08
CA GLN A 178 -5.61 5.96 10.96
C GLN A 178 -4.83 6.78 9.93
N LEU A 179 -3.81 7.52 10.35
CA LEU A 179 -2.98 8.35 9.49
C LEU A 179 -2.44 7.58 8.27
N ASN A 180 -1.86 6.40 8.49
CA ASN A 180 -1.27 5.59 7.43
C ASN A 180 -2.33 5.12 6.43
N LYS A 181 -3.47 4.64 6.95
CA LYS A 181 -4.59 4.16 6.14
C LYS A 181 -5.24 5.28 5.35
N MET A 182 -5.47 6.44 5.96
CA MET A 182 -6.03 7.61 5.26
C MET A 182 -5.09 8.12 4.17
N ALA A 183 -3.78 8.12 4.42
CA ALA A 183 -2.80 8.48 3.40
C ALA A 183 -2.85 7.49 2.21
N ALA A 184 -2.97 6.18 2.47
CA ALA A 184 -3.15 5.17 1.44
C ALA A 184 -4.49 5.33 0.68
N ALA A 185 -5.59 5.52 1.42
CA ALA A 185 -6.94 5.69 0.89
C ALA A 185 -7.01 6.87 -0.09
N ARG A 186 -6.48 8.04 0.29
CA ARG A 186 -6.48 9.22 -0.59
C ARG A 186 -5.66 9.00 -1.86
N ARG A 187 -4.53 8.29 -1.78
CA ARG A 187 -3.72 7.98 -2.96
C ARG A 187 -4.39 6.96 -3.90
N LEU A 188 -5.07 5.97 -3.33
CA LEU A 188 -5.89 5.01 -4.08
C LEU A 188 -7.14 5.67 -4.68
N TRP A 189 -7.74 6.64 -3.99
CA TRP A 189 -8.89 7.39 -4.51
C TRP A 189 -8.53 8.29 -5.70
N ASN A 190 -7.37 8.96 -5.63
CA ASN A 190 -6.92 9.94 -6.61
C ASN A 190 -6.07 9.35 -7.74
N GLY A 191 -5.79 8.05 -7.73
CA GLY A 191 -5.01 7.42 -8.79
C GLY A 191 -5.83 7.16 -10.06
N ASP A 192 -5.12 6.79 -11.12
CA ASP A 192 -5.69 6.50 -12.43
C ASP A 192 -5.73 4.98 -12.64
N TYR A 193 -6.88 4.37 -12.38
CA TYR A 193 -7.08 2.92 -12.40
C TYR A 193 -8.18 2.51 -13.36
N VAL A 194 -7.99 1.39 -14.04
CA VAL A 194 -9.01 0.80 -14.93
C VAL A 194 -10.32 0.52 -14.15
N ARG A 195 -10.20 0.04 -12.91
CA ARG A 195 -11.34 -0.30 -12.03
C ARG A 195 -11.62 0.76 -10.96
N ILE A 196 -11.33 2.04 -11.24
CA ILE A 196 -11.43 3.16 -10.28
C ILE A 196 -12.80 3.27 -9.60
N GLU A 197 -13.90 2.95 -10.29
CA GLU A 197 -15.24 3.03 -9.70
C GLU A 197 -15.42 2.02 -8.56
N GLY A 198 -14.82 0.84 -8.68
CA GLY A 198 -14.78 -0.14 -7.60
C GLY A 198 -13.94 0.32 -6.40
N TYR A 199 -12.80 0.97 -6.69
CA TYR A 199 -11.94 1.53 -5.65
C TYR A 199 -12.70 2.60 -4.87
N ARG A 200 -13.34 3.54 -5.57
CA ARG A 200 -14.13 4.61 -4.95
C ARG A 200 -15.32 4.06 -4.15
N ARG A 201 -15.97 3.00 -4.62
CA ARG A 201 -17.04 2.32 -3.86
C ARG A 201 -16.52 1.85 -2.51
N GLU A 202 -15.51 0.98 -2.49
CA GLU A 202 -15.00 0.40 -1.23
C GLU A 202 -14.35 1.46 -0.32
N ILE A 203 -13.57 2.40 -0.90
CA ILE A 203 -12.93 3.47 -0.14
C ILE A 203 -13.96 4.44 0.45
N SER A 204 -15.03 4.77 -0.28
CA SER A 204 -16.11 5.62 0.25
C SER A 204 -16.82 4.94 1.41
N HIS A 205 -17.05 3.62 1.31
CA HIS A 205 -17.60 2.86 2.42
C HIS A 205 -16.67 2.93 3.63
N TRP A 206 -15.37 2.66 3.44
CA TRP A 206 -14.40 2.75 4.52
C TRP A 206 -14.35 4.14 5.17
N PHE A 207 -14.30 5.22 4.38
CA PHE A 207 -14.32 6.58 4.94
C PHE A 207 -15.55 6.86 5.81
N SER A 208 -16.72 6.32 5.44
CA SER A 208 -17.94 6.48 6.24
C SER A 208 -17.88 5.82 7.63
N THR A 209 -16.89 4.95 7.87
CA THR A 209 -16.65 4.28 9.15
C THR A 209 -15.56 4.95 9.99
N VAL A 210 -14.80 5.89 9.42
CA VAL A 210 -13.66 6.54 10.09
C VAL A 210 -14.12 7.85 10.73
N SER A 211 -13.74 8.06 11.99
CA SER A 211 -13.91 9.34 12.67
C SER A 211 -12.65 10.20 12.54
N VAL A 212 -12.81 11.45 12.08
CA VAL A 212 -11.72 12.43 12.01
C VAL A 212 -11.99 13.57 12.97
N GLU A 213 -11.15 13.70 13.98
CA GLU A 213 -11.15 14.83 14.92
C GLU A 213 -10.19 15.91 14.45
N MET A 214 -10.58 17.19 14.60
CA MET A 214 -9.68 18.31 14.33
C MET A 214 -8.65 18.47 15.45
N GLY A 215 -7.38 18.61 15.07
CA GLY A 215 -6.33 19.03 15.98
C GLY A 215 -6.55 20.46 16.50
N SER A 216 -6.15 20.71 17.75
CA SER A 216 -6.18 22.05 18.37
C SER A 216 -4.81 22.75 18.38
N GLU A 217 -3.77 22.08 17.87
CA GLU A 217 -2.41 22.62 17.83
C GLU A 217 -2.30 23.84 16.90
N LYS A 218 -1.40 24.76 17.26
CA LYS A 218 -1.08 25.95 16.46
C LYS A 218 0.40 26.06 16.11
N ASN A 219 1.26 25.23 16.70
CA ASN A 219 2.71 25.36 16.60
C ASN A 219 3.29 24.48 15.50
N ILE A 220 3.87 25.11 14.49
CA ILE A 220 4.50 24.41 13.37
C ILE A 220 5.95 24.06 13.72
N MET A 221 6.37 22.84 13.40
CA MET A 221 7.75 22.38 13.59
C MET A 221 8.71 23.16 12.69
N ASN A 222 9.86 23.56 13.23
CA ASN A 222 10.90 24.24 12.46
C ASN A 222 11.31 23.40 11.25
N GLY A 223 11.44 24.03 10.08
CA GLY A 223 11.79 23.37 8.81
C GLY A 223 10.61 22.80 8.02
N LEU A 224 9.46 22.52 8.65
CA LEU A 224 8.31 21.94 7.94
C LEU A 224 7.72 22.91 6.90
N GLU A 225 7.52 24.18 7.26
CA GLU A 225 7.01 25.16 6.28
C GLU A 225 7.94 25.35 5.08
N ASP A 226 9.24 25.35 5.33
CA ASP A 226 10.25 25.52 4.28
C ASP A 226 10.25 24.32 3.35
N TYR A 227 10.18 23.11 3.90
CA TYR A 227 10.01 21.89 3.13
C TYR A 227 8.76 21.93 2.24
N VAL A 228 7.62 22.40 2.75
CA VAL A 228 6.37 22.49 1.96
C VAL A 228 6.46 23.51 0.83
N LYS A 229 7.14 24.64 1.06
CA LYS A 229 7.27 25.73 0.07
C LYS A 229 8.33 25.43 -0.99
N ASN A 230 9.47 24.86 -0.58
CA ASN A 230 10.67 24.82 -1.40
C ASN A 230 11.19 23.40 -1.68
N GLY A 231 10.70 22.40 -0.92
CA GLY A 231 11.36 21.09 -0.81
C GLY A 231 12.66 21.20 -0.02
N SER A 232 13.05 20.12 0.66
CA SER A 232 14.33 20.01 1.35
C SER A 232 14.57 18.55 1.80
N ASN A 233 15.71 18.30 2.44
CA ASN A 233 16.03 17.01 3.03
C ASN A 233 15.33 16.76 4.38
N PHE A 234 14.36 17.60 4.78
CA PHE A 234 13.69 17.53 6.09
C PHE A 234 13.19 16.12 6.45
N PHE A 235 12.44 15.45 5.56
CA PHE A 235 11.95 14.09 5.84
C PHE A 235 13.04 13.02 5.74
N ILE A 236 14.12 13.27 4.99
CA ILE A 236 15.30 12.38 4.93
C ILE A 236 16.02 12.42 6.28
N GLU A 237 16.34 13.60 6.80
CA GLU A 237 17.03 13.79 8.07
C GLU A 237 16.23 13.18 9.25
N LEU A 238 14.91 13.36 9.24
CA LEU A 238 14.03 12.71 10.24
C LEU A 238 14.06 11.19 10.12
N ALA A 239 14.03 10.64 8.90
CA ALA A 239 14.10 9.20 8.69
C ALA A 239 15.44 8.61 9.14
N GLU A 240 16.55 9.29 8.85
CA GLU A 240 17.89 8.89 9.29
C GLU A 240 17.96 8.79 10.82
N GLY A 241 17.39 9.76 11.54
CA GLY A 241 17.32 9.74 13.00
C GLY A 241 16.44 8.63 13.60
N LEU A 242 15.57 8.00 12.79
CA LEU A 242 14.74 6.88 13.21
C LEU A 242 15.42 5.52 13.02
N ILE A 243 16.35 5.39 12.05
CA ILE A 243 17.01 4.12 11.76
C ILE A 243 17.74 3.59 13.00
N GLY A 244 17.49 2.31 13.33
CA GLY A 244 18.09 1.65 14.49
C GLY A 244 17.32 1.82 15.80
N ASN A 245 16.33 2.72 15.86
CA ASN A 245 15.45 2.82 17.03
C ASN A 245 14.48 1.62 17.10
N PRO A 246 13.98 1.27 18.30
CA PRO A 246 12.87 0.32 18.41
C PRO A 246 11.69 0.74 17.54
N LEU A 247 11.13 -0.22 16.81
CA LEU A 247 9.97 0.00 15.93
C LEU A 247 10.21 1.02 14.80
N TRP A 248 11.46 1.23 14.39
CA TRP A 248 11.79 2.17 13.31
C TRP A 248 11.01 1.89 12.01
N GLU A 249 10.76 0.63 11.68
CA GLU A 249 9.97 0.24 10.50
C GLU A 249 8.57 0.88 10.53
N THR A 250 7.85 0.76 11.65
CA THR A 250 6.53 1.39 11.85
C THR A 250 6.62 2.91 11.84
N LYS A 251 7.65 3.48 12.49
CA LYS A 251 7.85 4.92 12.53
C LYS A 251 8.13 5.50 11.13
N ILE A 252 8.86 4.78 10.27
CA ILE A 252 9.11 5.18 8.87
C ILE A 252 7.83 5.19 8.05
N ILE A 253 6.93 4.22 8.25
CA ILE A 253 5.63 4.20 7.57
C ILE A 253 4.82 5.44 7.96
N GLN A 254 4.77 5.75 9.26
CA GLN A 254 4.10 6.95 9.76
C GLN A 254 4.74 8.25 9.24
N LEU A 255 6.07 8.31 9.21
CA LEU A 255 6.80 9.45 8.66
C LEU A 255 6.46 9.68 7.18
N GLU A 256 6.32 8.61 6.39
CA GLU A 256 5.94 8.72 4.98
C GLU A 256 4.50 9.19 4.78
N ALA A 257 3.57 8.75 5.64
CA ALA A 257 2.20 9.25 5.63
C ALA A 257 2.16 10.77 5.92
N LEU A 258 2.90 11.22 6.94
CA LEU A 258 3.06 12.65 7.27
C LEU A 258 3.69 13.43 6.12
N ARG A 259 4.71 12.84 5.46
CA ARG A 259 5.33 13.43 4.28
C ARG A 259 4.33 13.66 3.16
N TYR A 260 3.45 12.70 2.92
CA TYR A 260 2.39 12.85 1.93
C TYR A 260 1.40 13.94 2.30
N PHE A 261 0.93 13.99 3.54
CA PHE A 261 0.06 15.08 3.98
C PHE A 261 0.77 16.43 3.88
N ALA A 262 2.04 16.55 4.27
CA ALA A 262 2.78 17.80 4.12
C ALA A 262 2.83 18.29 2.66
N LYS A 263 2.94 17.38 1.68
CA LYS A 263 2.96 17.73 0.25
C LYS A 263 1.59 18.06 -0.35
N ASN A 264 0.49 17.63 0.28
CA ASN A 264 -0.85 17.66 -0.35
C ASN A 264 -1.92 18.35 0.50
N ALA A 265 -1.67 18.58 1.78
CA ALA A 265 -2.62 19.20 2.70
C ALA A 265 -2.54 20.73 2.63
N SER A 266 -3.57 21.38 3.18
CA SER A 266 -3.60 22.83 3.26
C SER A 266 -2.60 23.32 4.32
N LEU A 267 -2.17 24.58 4.22
CA LEU A 267 -1.32 25.19 5.28
C LEU A 267 -1.96 25.14 6.67
N LYS A 268 -3.29 24.98 6.76
CA LYS A 268 -4.03 24.86 8.03
C LYS A 268 -3.80 23.52 8.73
N ASP A 269 -3.35 22.49 8.01
CA ASP A 269 -3.10 21.15 8.56
C ASP A 269 -1.66 20.99 9.09
N LEU A 270 -0.76 21.93 8.80
CA LEU A 270 0.64 21.88 9.23
C LEU A 270 0.82 21.79 10.76
N PRO A 271 0.02 22.44 11.60
CA PRO A 271 0.09 22.23 13.05
C PRO A 271 -0.20 20.79 13.46
N THR A 272 -1.23 20.15 12.90
CA THR A 272 -1.55 18.74 13.17
C THR A 272 -0.43 17.82 12.73
N ILE A 273 0.12 18.03 11.52
CA ILE A 273 1.29 17.29 11.02
C ILE A 273 2.49 17.48 11.96
N SER A 274 2.71 18.71 12.45
CA SER A 274 3.79 19.02 13.39
C SER A 274 3.64 18.33 14.73
N SER A 275 2.41 18.20 15.24
CA SER A 275 2.12 17.43 16.46
C SER A 275 2.57 15.98 16.30
N HIS A 276 2.13 15.33 15.22
CA HIS A 276 2.50 13.96 14.90
C HIS A 276 4.02 13.78 14.75
N LEU A 277 4.69 14.70 14.04
CA LEU A 277 6.15 14.63 13.86
C LEU A 277 6.89 14.72 15.21
N LYS A 278 6.47 15.62 16.10
CA LYS A 278 7.07 15.76 17.44
C LYS A 278 6.86 14.51 18.30
N GLU A 279 5.72 13.85 18.19
CA GLU A 279 5.45 12.60 18.90
C GLU A 279 6.28 11.44 18.34
N LEU A 280 6.41 11.38 17.01
CA LEU A 280 7.14 10.32 16.31
C LEU A 280 8.62 10.27 16.67
N ILE A 281 9.25 11.43 16.84
CA ILE A 281 10.69 11.58 17.11
C ILE A 281 11.06 11.58 18.60
N LYS A 282 10.07 11.47 19.50
CA LYS A 282 10.33 11.15 20.91
C LYS A 282 10.80 9.70 21.07
#